data_AF-A0A835IU77-F1
#
_entry.id   AF-A0A835IU77-F1
#
_cell.length_a   1.000
_cell.length_b   1.000
_cell.length_c   1.000
_cell.angle_alpha   90.00
_cell.angle_beta   90.00
_cell.angle_gamma   90.00
#
_symmetry.space_group_name_H-M   'P 1'
#
loop_
_entity.id
_entity.type
_entity.pdbx_description
1 polymer ?
#
loop_
_entity_poly.entity_id
_entity_poly.type
_entity_poly.pdbx_seq_one_letter_code
_entity_poly.pdbx_strand_id
1 'polypeptide(L)'
;MSVSAYYTKLNSFNTLQPCTCGGGKALSDRLHQDRAMEFLQGLHDRFSALRSQILLMDQFPNATKIYSLIRQEEKQQEIHSLSFPIT
;
A
#
# COMPACT_ATOMS: atom_id res chain seq x y z
N MET A 1 -12.06 -7.17 -4.81
CA MET A 1 -10.96 -6.99 -5.79
C MET A 1 -9.66 -7.37 -5.10
N SER A 2 -8.70 -8.02 -5.78
CA SER A 2 -7.42 -8.37 -5.13
C SER A 2 -6.56 -7.13 -4.88
N VAL A 3 -5.68 -7.21 -3.88
CA VAL A 3 -4.72 -6.14 -3.59
C VAL A 3 -3.83 -5.86 -4.80
N SER A 4 -3.42 -6.90 -5.53
CA SER A 4 -2.61 -6.77 -6.76
C SER A 4 -3.32 -5.97 -7.85
N ALA A 5 -4.57 -6.29 -8.15
CA ALA A 5 -5.34 -5.58 -9.18
C ALA A 5 -5.53 -4.10 -8.79
N TYR A 6 -5.73 -3.81 -7.51
CA TYR A 6 -5.89 -2.45 -7.01
C TYR A 6 -4.59 -1.64 -7.15
N TYR A 7 -3.48 -2.21 -6.71
CA TYR A 7 -2.16 -1.56 -6.81
C TYR A 7 -1.76 -1.28 -8.26
N THR A 8 -1.96 -2.24 -9.17
CA THR A 8 -1.69 -2.04 -10.61
C THR A 8 -2.55 -0.92 -11.19
N LYS A 9 -3.86 -0.90 -10.86
CA LYS A 9 -4.76 0.16 -11.30
C LYS A 9 -4.31 1.53 -10.79
N LEU A 10 -3.96 1.65 -9.52
CA LEU A 10 -3.43 2.90 -8.94
C LEU A 10 -2.16 3.38 -9.65
N ASN A 11 -1.26 2.47 -10.00
CA ASN A 11 0.00 2.82 -10.67
C ASN A 11 -0.19 3.25 -12.13
N SER A 12 -1.25 2.75 -12.81
CA SER A 12 -1.54 3.10 -14.21
C SER A 12 -1.94 4.57 -14.44
N PHE A 13 -2.47 5.25 -13.42
CA PHE A 13 -2.85 6.66 -13.48
C PHE A 13 -1.69 7.63 -13.26
N ASN A 14 -0.49 7.12 -12.94
CA ASN A 14 0.63 7.93 -12.50
C ASN A 14 1.72 8.02 -13.59
N THR A 15 1.83 9.20 -14.22
CA THR A 15 2.79 9.49 -15.30
C THR A 15 3.85 10.52 -14.92
N LEU A 16 3.97 10.89 -13.64
CA LEU A 16 4.92 11.91 -13.21
C LEU A 16 6.36 11.38 -13.21
N GLN A 17 7.20 11.96 -14.06
CA GLN A 17 8.64 11.70 -14.05
C GLN A 17 9.32 12.46 -12.90
N PRO A 18 10.19 11.82 -12.11
CA PRO A 18 10.91 12.49 -11.04
C PRO A 18 11.91 13.52 -11.62
N CYS A 19 11.82 14.79 -11.19
CA CYS A 19 12.80 15.82 -11.53
C CYS A 19 14.10 15.56 -10.75
N THR A 20 15.24 15.52 -11.44
CA THR A 20 16.59 15.39 -10.85
C THR A 20 17.18 16.73 -10.39
N CYS A 21 16.41 17.81 -10.47
CA CYS A 21 16.77 19.12 -9.95
C CYS A 21 16.84 19.13 -8.40
N GLY A 22 17.62 20.05 -7.80
CA GLY A 22 17.79 20.13 -6.34
C GLY A 22 16.48 20.30 -5.56
N GLY A 23 15.51 21.03 -6.10
CA GLY A 23 14.14 21.12 -5.55
C GLY A 23 13.25 19.91 -5.85
N GLY A 24 13.66 19.05 -6.78
CA GLY A 24 12.92 17.85 -7.21
C GLY A 24 12.94 16.71 -6.19
N LYS A 25 13.96 16.65 -5.31
CA LYS A 25 14.02 15.63 -4.25
C LYS A 25 12.87 15.74 -3.25
N ALA A 26 12.68 16.92 -2.66
CA ALA A 26 11.58 17.14 -1.71
C ALA A 26 10.21 16.91 -2.35
N LEU A 27 10.04 17.29 -3.62
CA LEU A 27 8.83 17.01 -4.39
C LEU A 27 8.65 15.50 -4.61
N SER A 28 9.71 14.78 -4.99
CA SER A 28 9.66 13.32 -5.19
C SER A 28 9.32 12.58 -3.91
N ASP A 29 9.89 12.99 -2.77
CA ASP A 29 9.60 12.37 -1.47
C ASP A 29 8.15 12.61 -1.07
N ARG A 30 7.64 13.83 -1.29
CA ARG A 30 6.23 14.14 -1.08
C ARG A 30 5.33 13.30 -1.98
N LEU A 31 5.64 13.18 -3.27
CA LEU A 31 4.87 12.34 -4.21
C LEU A 31 4.88 10.86 -3.81
N HIS A 32 6.01 10.35 -3.30
CA HIS A 32 6.09 8.99 -2.77
C HIS A 32 5.19 8.80 -1.55
N GLN A 33 5.17 9.78 -0.65
CA GLN A 33 4.33 9.76 0.55
C GLN A 33 2.84 9.87 0.19
N ASP A 34 2.47 10.80 -0.69
CA ASP A 34 1.11 10.98 -1.17
C ASP A 34 0.60 9.69 -1.83
N ARG A 35 1.40 9.05 -2.67
CA ARG A 35 1.09 7.74 -3.28
C ARG A 35 0.86 6.64 -2.23
N ALA A 36 1.71 6.59 -1.21
CA ALA A 36 1.57 5.62 -0.14
C ALA A 36 0.25 5.84 0.64
N MET A 37 -0.12 7.09 0.88
CA MET A 37 -1.38 7.45 1.53
C MET A 37 -2.61 7.12 0.66
N GLU A 38 -2.58 7.47 -0.63
CA GLU A 38 -3.64 7.12 -1.58
C GLU A 38 -3.90 5.61 -1.61
N PHE A 39 -2.82 4.82 -1.65
CA PHE A 39 -2.93 3.37 -1.60
C PHE A 39 -3.62 2.91 -0.31
N LEU A 40 -3.18 3.38 0.87
CA LEU A 40 -3.77 3.00 2.16
C LEU A 40 -5.24 3.41 2.31
N GLN A 41 -5.63 4.56 1.76
CA GLN A 41 -7.00 5.07 1.85
C GLN A 41 -7.99 4.24 1.04
N GLY A 42 -7.60 3.75 -0.14
CA GLY A 42 -8.49 2.91 -0.96
C GLY A 42 -8.42 1.41 -0.66
N LEU A 43 -7.68 0.98 0.37
CA LEU A 43 -7.72 -0.40 0.84
C LEU A 43 -9.07 -0.72 1.49
N HIS A 44 -9.50 -1.96 1.33
CA HIS A 44 -10.70 -2.49 1.98
C HIS A 44 -10.54 -2.53 3.50
N ASP A 45 -11.63 -2.32 4.25
CA ASP A 45 -11.64 -2.25 5.72
C ASP A 45 -11.17 -3.52 6.45
N ARG A 46 -11.08 -4.65 5.75
CA ARG A 46 -10.52 -5.91 6.28
C ARG A 46 -9.03 -5.78 6.61
N PHE A 47 -8.36 -4.77 6.06
CA PHE A 47 -6.96 -4.44 6.33
C PHE A 47 -6.81 -3.29 7.34
N SER A 48 -7.89 -2.85 8.00
CA SER A 48 -7.88 -1.70 8.92
C SER A 48 -6.84 -1.83 10.04
N ALA A 49 -6.69 -3.01 10.65
CA ALA A 49 -5.69 -3.26 11.68
C ALA A 49 -4.25 -3.06 11.17
N LEU A 50 -3.92 -3.65 10.02
CA LEU A 50 -2.60 -3.50 9.40
C LEU A 50 -2.36 -2.06 8.92
N ARG A 51 -3.39 -1.36 8.41
CA ARG A 51 -3.32 0.06 8.07
C ARG A 51 -2.96 0.90 9.30
N SER A 52 -3.62 0.67 10.44
CA SER A 52 -3.29 1.37 11.69
C SER A 52 -1.86 1.09 12.14
N GLN A 53 -1.39 -0.16 12.04
CA GLN A 53 -0.01 -0.50 12.36
C GLN A 53 0.99 0.24 11.46
N ILE A 54 0.74 0.31 10.16
CA ILE A 54 1.60 1.00 9.19
C ILE A 54 1.69 2.50 9.50
N LEU A 55 0.57 3.13 9.88
CA LEU A 55 0.53 4.54 10.26
C LEU A 55 1.31 4.86 11.55
N LEU A 56 1.52 3.86 12.39
CA LEU A 56 2.27 3.99 13.65
C LEU A 56 3.74 3.59 13.53
N MET A 57 4.22 3.23 12.33
CA MET A 57 5.64 2.90 12.13
C MET A 57 6.50 4.16 12.27
N ASP A 58 7.65 4.03 12.94
CA ASP A 58 8.63 5.11 13.15
C ASP A 58 9.05 5.79 11.83
N GLN A 59 9.25 4.98 10.78
CA GLN A 59 9.44 5.44 9.41
C GLN A 59 8.27 5.02 8.55
N PHE A 60 7.53 6.01 8.03
CA PHE A 60 6.42 5.75 7.13
C PHE A 60 6.91 5.08 5.83
N PRO A 61 6.46 3.85 5.54
CA PRO A 61 6.96 3.09 4.41
C PRO A 61 6.48 3.65 3.06
N ASN A 62 7.26 3.42 2.01
CA ASN A 62 6.82 3.72 0.64
C ASN A 62 5.73 2.76 0.16
N ALA A 63 5.05 3.14 -0.92
CA ALA A 63 3.93 2.38 -1.50
C ALA A 63 4.29 0.92 -1.84
N THR A 64 5.51 0.65 -2.33
CA THR A 64 5.96 -0.70 -2.66
C THR A 64 6.06 -1.59 -1.41
N LYS A 65 6.62 -1.06 -0.32
CA LYS A 65 6.71 -1.80 0.95
C LYS A 65 5.33 -2.04 1.55
N ILE A 66 4.46 -1.04 1.52
CA ILE A 66 3.06 -1.18 1.96
C ILE A 66 2.37 -2.26 1.14
N TYR A 67 2.50 -2.24 -0.19
CA TYR A 67 1.93 -3.28 -1.06
C TYR A 67 2.36 -4.69 -0.67
N SER A 68 3.66 -4.91 -0.42
CA SER A 68 4.16 -6.22 0.03
C SER A 68 3.53 -6.68 1.35
N LEU A 69 3.39 -5.77 2.32
CA LEU A 69 2.76 -6.09 3.62
C LEU A 69 1.30 -6.47 3.46
N ILE A 70 0.51 -5.68 2.71
CA ILE A 70 -0.92 -5.95 2.50
C ILE A 70 -1.12 -7.23 1.68
N ARG A 71 -0.25 -7.52 0.69
CA ARG A 71 -0.30 -8.78 -0.07
C ARG A 71 -0.02 -10.01 0.80
N GLN A 72 0.92 -9.89 1.73
CA GLN A 72 1.22 -10.96 2.67
C GLN A 72 0.03 -11.23 3.59
N GLU A 73 -0.60 -10.18 4.11
CA GLU A 73 -1.81 -10.26 4.93
C GLU A 73 -2.99 -10.87 4.15
N GLU A 74 -3.21 -10.45 2.89
CA GLU A 74 -4.23 -11.04 2.01
C GLU A 74 -4.07 -12.56 1.89
N LYS A 75 -2.84 -13.03 1.63
CA LYS A 75 -2.53 -14.46 1.54
C LYS A 75 -2.74 -15.18 2.89
N GLN A 76 -2.37 -14.55 4.00
CA GLN A 76 -2.56 -15.12 5.31
C GLN A 76 -4.04 -15.28 5.65
N GLN A 77 -4.88 -14.28 5.35
CA GLN A 77 -6.33 -14.37 5.52
C GLN A 77 -6.95 -15.47 4.65
N GLU A 78 -6.48 -15.64 3.42
CA GLU A 78 -6.88 -16.76 2.55
C GLU A 78 -6.55 -18.11 3.19
N ILE A 79 -5.33 -18.31 3.70
CA ILE A 79 -4.94 -19.56 4.37
C ILE A 79 -5.79 -19.80 5.63
N HIS A 80 -6.00 -18.77 6.45
CA HIS A 80 -6.81 -18.87 7.67
C HIS A 80 -8.26 -19.25 7.36
N SER A 81 -8.83 -18.73 6.26
CA SER A 81 -10.17 -19.10 5.81
C SER A 81 -10.26 -20.56 5.36
N LEU A 82 -9.16 -21.15 4.88
CA LEU A 82 -9.09 -22.56 4.49
C LEU A 82 -8.83 -23.49 5.67
N SER A 83 -8.07 -23.06 6.68
CA SER A 83 -7.74 -23.86 7.86
C SER A 83 -8.88 -23.96 8.87
N PHE A 84 -9.85 -23.04 8.81
CA PHE A 84 -11.08 -23.08 9.60
C PHE A 84 -12.30 -23.09 8.68
N PRO A 85 -12.61 -24.23 8.03
CA PRO A 85 -13.90 -24.38 7.39
C PRO A 85 -14.96 -24.27 8.49
N ILE A 86 -15.80 -23.25 8.40
CA ILE A 86 -16.96 -23.03 9.27
C ILE A 86 -17.77 -24.34 9.26
N THR A 87 -17.82 -25.03 10.40
CA THR A 87 -18.74 -26.14 10.67
C THR A 87 -20.10 -25.58 11.04
#